data_AF-U6F650-F1
#
_entry.id   AF-U6F650-F1
#
_cell.length_a   1.000
_cell.length_b   1.000
_cell.length_c   1.000
_cell.angle_alpha   90.00
_cell.angle_beta   90.00
_cell.angle_gamma   90.00
#
_symmetry.space_group_name_H-M   'P 1'
#
loop_
_entity.id
_entity.type
_entity.pdbx_description
1 polymer ?
#
loop_
_entity_poly.entity_id
_entity_poly.type
_entity_poly.pdbx_seq_one_letter_code
_entity_poly.pdbx_strand_id
1 'polypeptide(L)' 'MGWWGEAGINAANVAMSATETSTTNSRVLGVDPMNKKGIGEEDFVTIVLPYIHSAREGVKLLGQYLENTVLMNQTA' A
#
# COMPACT_ATOMS: atom_id res chain seq x y z
N MET A 1 14.69 0.55 11.83
CA MET A 1 14.76 1.53 10.73
C MET A 1 14.34 0.81 9.45
N GLY A 2 13.39 1.35 8.70
CA GLY A 2 12.88 0.75 7.44
C GLY A 2 13.61 1.26 6.21
N TRP A 3 13.23 0.80 5.01
CA TRP A 3 13.82 1.23 3.74
C TRP A 3 13.26 2.57 3.21
N TRP A 4 11.96 2.85 3.42
CA TRP A 4 11.29 4.13 3.09
C TRP A 4 11.58 4.63 1.67
N GLY A 5 11.02 3.92 0.67
CA GLY A 5 11.31 4.21 -0.74
C GLY A 5 10.79 5.55 -1.27
N GLU A 6 9.84 6.20 -0.58
CA GLU A 6 9.23 7.52 -0.86
C GLU A 6 8.65 7.68 -2.29
N ALA A 7 9.50 7.75 -3.30
CA ALA A 7 9.09 7.84 -4.69
C ALA A 7 10.13 7.21 -5.63
N GLY A 8 9.71 6.82 -6.83
CA GLY A 8 10.61 6.31 -7.85
C GLY A 8 9.97 6.15 -9.23
N ILE A 9 10.82 5.89 -10.21
CA ILE A 9 10.44 5.54 -11.58
C ILE A 9 11.09 4.21 -11.92
N ASN A 10 10.31 3.24 -12.40
CA ASN A 10 10.84 1.92 -12.76
C ASN A 10 11.34 1.86 -14.22
N ALA A 11 11.93 0.73 -14.60
CA ALA A 11 12.45 0.50 -15.95
C ALA A 11 11.36 0.52 -17.05
N ALA A 12 10.09 0.39 -16.69
CA ALA A 12 8.95 0.51 -17.60
C ALA A 12 8.43 1.96 -17.72
N ASN A 13 9.16 2.95 -17.18
CA ASN A 13 8.77 4.36 -17.11
C ASN A 13 7.46 4.62 -16.36
N VAL A 14 7.14 3.77 -15.37
CA VAL A 14 6.03 4.01 -14.44
C VAL A 14 6.58 4.72 -13.22
N ALA A 15 5.95 5.84 -12.86
CA ALA A 15 6.27 6.59 -11.64
C ALA A 15 5.29 6.24 -10.52
N MET A 16 5.81 6.16 -9.29
CA MET A 16 5.02 6.02 -8.07
C MET A 16 5.62 6.93 -7.00
N SER A 17 4.75 7.63 -6.27
CA SER A 17 5.08 8.30 -5.01
C SER A 17 4.13 7.75 -3.95
N ALA A 18 4.69 7.35 -2.81
CA ALA A 18 3.95 6.95 -1.64
C ALA A 18 4.71 7.44 -0.41
N THR A 19 4.15 8.34 0.39
CA THR A 19 2.71 8.51 0.68
C THR A 19 2.26 9.96 0.67
N GLU A 20 0.95 10.16 0.76
CA GLU A 20 0.36 11.39 1.28
C GLU A 20 -0.56 10.97 2.44
N THR A 21 -0.10 11.15 3.67
CA THR A 21 -0.90 10.80 4.86
C THR A 21 -2.19 11.61 4.86
N SER A 22 -3.34 10.92 4.85
CA SER A 22 -4.66 11.55 4.82
C SER A 22 -5.45 11.33 6.12
N THR A 23 -6.73 11.67 6.11
CA THR A 23 -7.62 11.61 7.27
C THR A 23 -8.61 10.45 7.18
N THR A 24 -9.12 10.01 8.33
CA THR A 24 -10.17 8.98 8.45
C THR A 24 -11.24 9.43 9.46
N ASN A 25 -12.32 8.66 9.61
CA ASN A 25 -13.39 8.95 10.57
C ASN A 25 -13.76 7.72 11.42
N SER A 26 -14.35 7.95 12.58
CA SER A 26 -14.70 6.87 13.53
C SER A 26 -15.75 5.89 13.01
N ARG A 27 -16.60 6.30 12.06
CA ARG A 27 -17.63 5.41 11.49
C ARG A 27 -17.00 4.32 10.62
N VAL A 28 -16.06 4.68 9.74
CA VAL A 28 -15.38 3.69 8.89
C VAL A 28 -14.43 2.83 9.72
N LEU A 29 -13.71 3.41 10.68
CA LEU A 29 -12.84 2.64 11.59
C LEU A 29 -13.60 1.65 12.48
N GLY A 30 -14.90 1.87 12.71
CA GLY A 30 -15.76 0.92 13.43
C GLY A 30 -16.14 -0.31 12.60
N VAL A 31 -16.08 -0.22 11.27
CA VAL A 31 -16.35 -1.32 10.34
C VAL A 31 -15.06 -2.00 9.91
N ASP A 32 -14.02 -1.21 9.59
CA ASP A 32 -12.70 -1.67 9.17
C ASP A 32 -11.60 -0.95 9.98
N PRO A 33 -11.22 -1.48 11.16
CA PRO A 33 -10.21 -0.87 12.01
C PRO A 33 -8.79 -1.03 11.44
N MET A 34 -7.92 -0.07 11.72
CA MET A 34 -6.52 -0.11 11.30
C MET A 34 -5.79 -1.38 11.79
N ASN A 35 -5.12 -2.08 10.89
CA ASN A 35 -4.30 -3.24 11.22
C ASN A 35 -2.89 -2.81 11.64
N LYS A 36 -2.54 -2.95 12.93
CA LYS A 36 -1.21 -2.61 13.46
C LYS A 36 -0.06 -3.48 12.93
N LYS A 37 -0.37 -4.66 12.39
CA LYS A 37 0.60 -5.57 11.76
C LYS A 37 0.51 -5.52 10.22
N GLY A 38 -0.18 -4.51 9.68
CA GLY A 38 -0.32 -4.34 8.25
C GLY A 38 0.91 -3.72 7.60
N ILE A 39 0.78 -3.45 6.29
CA ILE A 39 1.76 -2.73 5.49
C ILE A 39 1.58 -1.22 5.65
N GLY A 40 2.68 -0.49 5.70
CA GLY A 40 2.70 0.96 5.90
C GLY A 40 3.26 1.73 4.72
N GLU A 41 3.37 3.05 4.91
CA GLU A 41 3.89 3.98 3.92
C GLU A 41 5.34 3.63 3.51
N GLU A 42 6.09 3.06 4.45
CA GLU A 42 7.46 2.58 4.26
C GLU A 42 7.60 1.46 3.22
N ASP A 43 6.53 0.71 2.97
CA ASP A 43 6.55 -0.52 2.16
C ASP A 43 6.07 -0.31 0.74
N PHE A 44 5.12 0.63 0.52
CA PHE A 44 4.34 0.73 -0.71
C PHE A 44 5.20 0.82 -1.98
N VAL A 45 6.22 1.69 -2.00
CA VAL A 45 7.10 1.83 -3.17
C VAL A 45 7.88 0.54 -3.43
N THR A 46 8.40 -0.10 -2.37
CA THR A 46 9.27 -1.27 -2.46
C THR A 46 8.54 -2.52 -2.94
N ILE A 47 7.29 -2.71 -2.51
CA ILE A 47 6.50 -3.92 -2.82
C ILE A 47 5.65 -3.79 -4.09
N VAL A 48 5.45 -2.58 -4.62
CA VAL A 48 4.62 -2.34 -5.81
C VAL A 48 5.45 -1.95 -7.03
N LEU A 49 6.27 -0.89 -6.92
CA LEU A 49 6.92 -0.24 -8.07
C LEU A 49 7.79 -1.20 -8.93
N PRO A 50 8.53 -2.16 -8.37
CA PRO A 50 9.35 -3.09 -9.17
C PRO A 50 8.55 -4.08 -10.03
N TYR A 51 7.25 -4.30 -9.72
CA TYR A 51 6.46 -5.39 -10.29
C TYR A 51 5.44 -4.95 -11.33
N ILE A 52 5.32 -3.65 -11.60
CA ILE A 52 4.24 -3.08 -12.42
C ILE A 52 4.77 -2.52 -13.75
N HIS A 53 3.96 -2.63 -14.81
CA HIS A 53 4.29 -2.12 -16.15
C HIS A 53 3.34 -1.00 -16.59
N SER A 54 2.33 -0.69 -15.79
CA SER A 54 1.46 0.47 -15.98
C SER A 54 0.96 1.03 -14.64
N ALA A 55 0.59 2.31 -14.60
CA ALA A 55 0.01 2.92 -13.40
C ALA A 55 -1.27 2.20 -12.94
N ARG A 56 -2.11 1.73 -13.89
CA ARG A 56 -3.33 0.98 -13.57
C ARG A 56 -3.04 -0.37 -12.90
N GLU A 57 -1.96 -1.02 -13.28
CA GLU A 57 -1.51 -2.26 -12.65
C GLU A 57 -1.04 -2.00 -11.21
N GLY A 58 -0.31 -0.90 -10.98
CA GLY A 58 0.06 -0.46 -9.63
C GLY A 58 -1.13 -0.24 -8.70
N VAL A 59 -2.19 0.40 -9.19
CA VAL A 59 -3.44 0.56 -8.41
C VAL A 59 -4.06 -0.78 -8.04
N LYS A 60 -4.13 -1.72 -8.98
CA LYS A 60 -4.71 -3.04 -8.73
C LYS A 60 -3.89 -3.87 -7.76
N LEU A 61 -2.56 -3.86 -7.92
CA LEU A 61 -1.65 -4.63 -7.10
C LEU A 61 -1.64 -4.12 -5.65
N LEU A 62 -1.57 -2.79 -5.45
CA LEU A 62 -1.66 -2.20 -4.12
C LEU A 62 -3.01 -2.51 -3.44
N GLY A 63 -4.11 -2.44 -4.19
CA GLY A 63 -5.44 -2.82 -3.71
C GLY A 63 -5.48 -4.28 -3.22
N GLN A 64 -4.93 -5.21 -4.02
CA GLN A 64 -4.83 -6.63 -3.63
C GLN A 64 -4.02 -6.84 -2.36
N TYR A 65 -2.91 -6.12 -2.19
CA TYR A 65 -2.11 -6.21 -0.96
C TYR A 65 -2.86 -5.70 0.27
N LEU A 66 -3.58 -4.59 0.15
CA LEU A 66 -4.40 -4.06 1.25
C LEU A 66 -5.51 -5.05 1.63
N GLU A 67 -6.25 -5.58 0.65
CA GLU A 67 -7.29 -6.59 0.88
C GLU A 67 -6.72 -7.85 1.55
N ASN A 68 -5.62 -8.40 1.03
CA ASN A 68 -4.99 -9.59 1.59
C ASN A 68 -4.49 -9.37 3.03
N THR A 69 -3.96 -8.18 3.31
CA THR A 69 -3.49 -7.80 4.65
C THR A 69 -4.63 -7.65 5.65
N VAL A 70 -5.82 -7.23 5.19
CA VAL A 70 -7.05 -7.25 6.00
C VAL A 70 -7.49 -8.69 6.27
N LEU A 71 -7.48 -9.56 5.25
CA LEU A 71 -7.92 -10.96 5.39
C LEU A 71 -7.03 -11.77 6.32
N MET A 72 -5.70 -11.58 6.28
CA MET A 72 -4.77 -12.29 7.17
C MET A 72 -4.97 -11.94 8.66
N ASN A 73 -5.51 -10.76 8.97
CA ASN A 73 -5.82 -10.35 10.35
C ASN A 73 -7.11 -10.99 10.90
N GLN A 74 -7.98 -11.51 10.02
CA GLN A 74 -9.23 -12.17 10.44
C GLN A 74 -9.05 -13.67 10.71
N THR A 75 -7.94 -14.26 10.28
CA THR A 75 -7.63 -15.70 10.45
C THR A 75 -6.72 -16.00 11.65
N ALA A 76 -6.44 -15.02 12.51
CA ALA A 76 -5.54 -15.13 13.65
C ALA A 76 -6.26 -14.93 14.99
#